data_AF-A0A6L2PSF9-F1
#
_entry.id   AF-A0A6L2PSF9-F1
#
_cell.length_a   1.000
_cell.length_b   1.000
_cell.length_c   1.000
_cell.angle_alpha   90.00
_cell.angle_beta   90.00
_cell.angle_gamma   90.00
#
_symmetry.space_group_name_H-M   'P 1'
#
loop_
_entity.id
_entity.type
_entity.pdbx_description
1 polymer ?
#
loop_
_entity_poly.entity_id
_entity_poly.type
_entity_poly.pdbx_seq_one_letter_code
_entity_poly.pdbx_strand_id
1 'polypeptide(L)'
;VARTLGARSVAPHLLEILSQYSIISQVVTDAQAIESCIKFADDERMLVEPACGATLSAVYCGILERLQAEGFLPDLTSGPIVVIVCGGNGVSLSLLQEWAACFNVEFPSP
;
A
#
# COMPACT_ATOMS: atom_id res chain seq x y z
N VAL A 1 -11.68 5.89 2.16
CA VAL A 1 -10.57 6.77 1.74
C VAL A 1 -9.91 6.29 0.44
N ALA A 2 -9.53 5.02 0.30
CA ALA A 2 -9.02 4.42 -0.94
C ALA A 2 -10.12 4.11 -1.99
N ARG A 3 -10.73 5.14 -2.58
CA ARG A 3 -11.91 4.97 -3.46
C ARG A 3 -11.63 4.13 -4.72
N THR A 4 -10.43 4.20 -5.29
CA THR A 4 -10.03 3.49 -6.51
C THR A 4 -9.85 1.97 -6.30
N LEU A 5 -9.85 1.49 -5.06
CA LEU A 5 -9.95 0.06 -4.70
C LEU A 5 -11.38 -0.38 -4.31
N GLY A 6 -12.38 0.52 -4.41
CA GLY A 6 -13.75 0.30 -3.94
C GLY A 6 -14.62 -0.61 -4.82
N ALA A 7 -14.03 -1.51 -5.62
CA ALA A 7 -14.79 -2.45 -6.44
C ALA A 7 -15.53 -3.47 -5.55
N ARG A 8 -16.81 -3.71 -5.83
CA ARG A 8 -17.63 -4.67 -5.04
C ARG A 8 -17.28 -6.14 -5.30
N SER A 9 -16.61 -6.41 -6.41
CA SER A 9 -16.18 -7.74 -6.82
C SER A 9 -14.93 -7.62 -7.69
N VAL A 10 -14.00 -8.55 -7.53
CA VAL A 10 -12.83 -8.69 -8.41
C VAL A 10 -13.24 -9.17 -9.80
N ALA A 11 -12.37 -8.95 -10.79
CA ALA A 11 -12.60 -9.45 -12.14
C ALA A 11 -12.68 -11.00 -12.14
N PRO A 12 -13.70 -11.62 -12.78
CA PRO A 12 -13.84 -13.09 -12.81
C PRO A 12 -12.59 -13.80 -13.33
N HIS A 13 -11.95 -13.24 -14.36
CA HIS A 13 -10.75 -13.80 -14.95
C HIS A 13 -9.58 -13.91 -13.95
N LEU A 14 -9.46 -12.99 -12.99
CA LEU A 14 -8.43 -13.10 -11.95
C LEU A 14 -8.64 -14.38 -11.13
N LEU A 15 -9.88 -14.71 -10.77
CA LEU A 15 -10.23 -15.92 -10.01
C LEU A 15 -9.91 -17.20 -10.78
N GLU A 16 -10.10 -17.20 -12.09
CA GLU A 16 -9.81 -18.34 -12.98
C GLU A 16 -8.30 -18.65 -13.05
N ILE A 17 -7.45 -17.62 -12.97
CA ILE A 17 -5.99 -17.77 -13.12
C ILE A 17 -5.24 -17.80 -11.79
N LEU A 18 -5.92 -17.68 -10.64
CA LEU A 18 -5.25 -17.62 -9.32
C LEU A 18 -4.30 -18.78 -9.07
N SER A 19 -4.67 -19.99 -9.47
CA SER A 19 -3.86 -21.20 -9.26
C SER A 19 -2.58 -21.26 -10.11
N GLN A 20 -2.47 -20.40 -11.12
CA GLN A 20 -1.31 -20.35 -12.03
C GLN A 20 -0.17 -19.50 -11.47
N TYR A 21 -0.43 -18.69 -10.43
CA TYR A 21 0.53 -17.74 -9.86
C TYR A 21 0.61 -17.86 -8.34
N SER A 22 1.76 -17.56 -7.78
CA SER A 22 1.93 -17.44 -6.32
C SER A 22 1.41 -16.08 -5.85
N ILE A 23 0.12 -16.00 -5.55
CA ILE A 23 -0.55 -14.77 -5.09
C ILE A 23 -0.80 -14.85 -3.59
N ILE A 24 -0.26 -13.89 -2.85
CA ILE A 24 -0.49 -13.72 -1.41
C ILE A 24 -1.34 -12.47 -1.21
N SER A 25 -2.63 -12.67 -0.92
CA SER A 25 -3.57 -11.56 -0.69
C SER A 25 -3.35 -10.95 0.69
N GLN A 26 -3.19 -9.63 0.77
CA GLN A 26 -3.03 -8.88 2.01
C GLN A 26 -4.04 -7.75 2.08
N VAL A 27 -4.61 -7.55 3.27
CA VAL A 27 -5.53 -6.45 3.57
C VAL A 27 -4.86 -5.55 4.58
N VAL A 28 -4.91 -4.25 4.32
CA VAL A 28 -4.34 -3.22 5.19
C VAL A 28 -5.44 -2.28 5.66
N THR A 29 -5.19 -1.63 6.79
CA THR A 29 -6.07 -0.58 7.29
C THR A 29 -5.87 0.72 6.51
N ASP A 30 -6.90 1.55 6.50
CA ASP A 30 -6.82 2.90 5.95
C ASP A 30 -5.66 3.70 6.58
N ALA A 31 -5.42 3.54 7.89
CA ALA A 31 -4.32 4.19 8.61
C ALA A 31 -2.93 3.77 8.08
N GLN A 32 -2.71 2.48 7.84
CA GLN A 32 -1.46 1.97 7.25
C GLN A 32 -1.23 2.52 5.85
N ALA A 33 -2.28 2.56 5.03
CA ALA A 33 -2.20 3.10 3.68
C ALA A 33 -1.83 4.60 3.68
N ILE A 34 -2.43 5.39 4.59
CA ILE A 34 -2.14 6.82 4.75
C ILE A 34 -0.73 7.04 5.30
N GLU A 35 -0.32 6.28 6.31
CA GLU A 35 1.06 6.32 6.84
C GLU A 35 2.08 6.04 5.73
N SER A 36 1.80 5.05 4.89
CA SER A 36 2.65 4.70 3.74
C SER A 36 2.72 5.81 2.71
N CYS A 37 1.61 6.48 2.41
CA CYS A 37 1.59 7.67 1.54
C CYS A 37 2.45 8.80 2.09
N ILE A 38 2.41 9.05 3.40
CA ILE A 38 3.17 10.12 4.06
C ILE A 38 4.67 9.81 4.02
N LYS A 39 5.08 8.61 4.42
CA LYS A 39 6.49 8.18 4.39
C LYS A 39 7.05 8.22 2.97
N PHE A 40 6.29 7.71 2.00
CA PHE A 40 6.69 7.73 0.60
C PHE A 40 6.83 9.15 0.03
N ALA A 41 5.98 10.08 0.46
CA ALA A 41 6.12 11.48 0.06
C ALA A 41 7.40 12.12 0.61
N ASP A 42 7.86 11.71 1.80
CA ASP A 42 9.12 12.19 2.35
C ASP A 42 10.34 11.52 1.69
N ASP A 43 10.32 10.19 1.57
CA ASP A 43 11.45 9.42 1.03
C ASP A 43 11.64 9.68 -0.48
N GLU A 44 10.56 9.60 -1.26
CA GLU A 44 10.60 9.57 -2.73
C GLU A 44 10.09 10.86 -3.38
N ARG A 45 9.71 11.87 -2.57
CA ARG A 45 9.26 13.19 -3.03
C ARG A 45 8.09 13.14 -4.01
N MET A 46 7.26 12.11 -3.90
CA MET A 46 6.08 11.91 -4.73
C MET A 46 4.83 11.67 -3.89
N LEU A 47 3.77 12.44 -4.17
CA LEU A 47 2.47 12.23 -3.54
C LEU A 47 1.69 11.12 -4.25
N VAL A 48 1.11 10.22 -3.47
CA VAL A 48 0.23 9.15 -3.97
C VAL A 48 -1.03 9.04 -3.14
N GLU A 49 -2.11 8.57 -3.77
CA GLU A 49 -3.39 8.39 -3.09
C GLU A 49 -3.41 7.10 -2.25
N PRO A 50 -4.29 6.99 -1.23
CA PRO A 50 -4.36 5.86 -0.30
C PRO A 50 -4.53 4.48 -0.94
N ALA A 51 -5.16 4.39 -2.11
CA ALA A 51 -5.21 3.15 -2.87
C ALA A 51 -3.82 2.66 -3.31
N CYS A 52 -2.95 3.58 -3.73
CA CYS A 52 -1.56 3.27 -4.01
C CYS A 52 -0.75 3.06 -2.72
N GLY A 53 -1.07 3.82 -1.67
CA GLY A 53 -0.54 3.64 -0.31
C GLY A 53 -0.73 2.22 0.22
N ALA A 54 -1.84 1.55 -0.12
CA ALA A 54 -2.09 0.18 0.29
C ALA A 54 -1.04 -0.81 -0.23
N THR A 55 -0.52 -0.60 -1.45
CA THR A 55 0.60 -1.39 -1.98
C THR A 55 1.90 -1.05 -1.23
N LEU A 56 2.15 0.23 -0.96
CA LEU A 56 3.34 0.71 -0.26
C LEU A 56 3.41 0.22 1.19
N SER A 57 2.27 -0.06 1.82
CA SER A 57 2.21 -0.68 3.15
C SER A 57 2.91 -2.04 3.21
N ALA A 58 3.13 -2.70 2.05
CA ALA A 58 3.98 -3.88 1.98
C ALA A 58 5.36 -3.63 2.60
N VAL A 59 5.94 -2.46 2.30
CA VAL A 59 7.28 -2.03 2.70
C VAL A 59 7.23 -1.23 4.01
N TYR A 60 6.34 -0.24 4.10
CA TYR A 60 6.36 0.72 5.22
C TYR A 60 5.71 0.22 6.52
N CYS A 61 4.93 -0.85 6.46
CA CYS A 61 4.15 -1.36 7.59
C CYS A 61 4.51 -2.81 7.97
N GLY A 62 5.70 -3.30 7.58
CA GLY A 62 6.26 -4.56 8.07
C GLY A 62 5.61 -5.83 7.50
N ILE A 63 4.87 -5.73 6.40
CA ILE A 63 4.12 -6.88 5.83
C ILE A 63 5.08 -7.88 5.20
N LEU A 64 6.11 -7.42 4.48
CA LEU A 64 7.10 -8.30 3.86
C LEU A 64 7.88 -9.09 4.92
N GLU A 65 8.31 -8.44 5.99
CA GLU A 65 9.01 -9.05 7.13
C GLU A 65 8.12 -10.09 7.81
N ARG A 66 6.84 -9.76 8.03
CA ARG A 66 5.87 -10.71 8.58
C ARG A 66 5.69 -11.91 7.67
N LEU A 67 5.50 -11.71 6.36
CA LEU A 67 5.31 -12.81 5.41
C LEU A 67 6.56 -13.70 5.28
N GLN A 68 7.76 -13.12 5.39
CA GLN A 68 8.99 -13.90 5.49
C GLN A 68 9.01 -14.73 6.77
N ALA A 69 8.69 -14.13 7.93
CA ALA A 69 8.67 -14.83 9.22
C ALA A 69 7.62 -15.96 9.27
N GLU A 70 6.50 -15.80 8.57
CA GLU A 70 5.46 -16.81 8.40
C GLU A 70 5.84 -17.90 7.37
N GLY A 71 6.96 -17.74 6.65
CA GLY A 71 7.45 -18.70 5.66
C GLY A 71 6.78 -18.61 4.29
N PHE A 72 6.04 -17.53 4.01
CA PHE A 72 5.42 -17.30 2.70
C PHE A 72 6.38 -16.67 1.69
N LEU A 73 7.44 -16.00 2.14
CA LEU A 73 8.45 -15.37 1.30
C LEU A 73 9.83 -15.97 1.56
N PRO A 74 10.71 -16.01 0.54
CA PRO A 74 12.13 -16.30 0.75
C PRO A 74 12.79 -15.17 1.55
N ASP A 75 14.07 -15.34 1.86
CA ASP A 75 14.89 -14.28 2.45
C ASP A 75 14.80 -13.00 1.60
N LEU A 76 14.36 -11.88 2.19
CA LEU A 76 14.20 -10.58 1.52
C LEU A 76 15.53 -10.01 1.01
N THR A 77 16.67 -10.53 1.49
CA THR A 77 18.01 -10.19 0.97
C THR A 77 18.40 -10.96 -0.29
N SER A 78 17.61 -11.96 -0.68
CA SER A 78 17.91 -12.82 -1.84
C SER A 78 17.77 -12.12 -3.20
N GLY A 79 17.12 -10.96 -3.25
CA GLY A 79 16.95 -10.20 -4.49
C GLY A 79 16.10 -8.94 -4.33
N PRO A 80 15.92 -8.18 -5.44
CA PRO A 80 15.14 -6.95 -5.41
C PRO A 80 13.64 -7.23 -5.28
N ILE A 81 12.94 -6.32 -4.61
CA ILE A 81 11.47 -6.28 -4.54
C ILE A 81 11.00 -5.16 -5.46
N VAL A 82 10.03 -5.47 -6.33
CA VAL A 82 9.44 -4.48 -7.25
C VAL A 82 8.06 -4.10 -6.73
N VAL A 83 7.85 -2.81 -6.50
CA VAL A 83 6.58 -2.25 -6.05
C VAL A 83 5.97 -1.41 -7.18
N ILE A 84 4.73 -1.71 -7.55
CA ILE A 84 4.00 -0.96 -8.59
C ILE A 84 3.33 0.25 -7.94
N VAL A 85 3.76 1.44 -8.33
CA VAL A 85 3.22 2.72 -7.86
C VAL A 85 2.31 3.30 -8.96
N CYS A 86 1.00 3.07 -8.84
CA CYS A 86 0.03 3.33 -9.90
C CYS A 86 -0.68 4.69 -9.83
N GLY A 87 -0.55 5.40 -8.71
CA GLY A 87 -1.38 6.56 -8.38
C GLY A 87 -0.67 7.91 -8.43
N GLY A 88 -1.35 8.93 -7.92
CA GLY A 88 -0.83 10.29 -7.77
C GLY A 88 -1.79 11.38 -8.22
N ASN A 89 -2.77 11.05 -9.08
CA ASN A 89 -3.72 12.04 -9.60
C ASN A 89 -4.81 12.46 -8.60
N GLY A 90 -5.21 11.56 -7.69
CA GLY A 90 -6.30 11.78 -6.73
C GLY A 90 -5.88 12.34 -5.37
N VAL A 91 -4.69 12.95 -5.26
CA VAL A 91 -4.12 13.42 -4.00
C VAL A 91 -3.59 14.85 -4.10
N SER A 92 -3.69 15.58 -3.00
CA SER A 92 -2.96 16.82 -2.73
C SER A 92 -2.39 16.74 -1.32
N LEU A 93 -1.46 17.64 -0.98
CA LEU A 93 -0.92 17.72 0.38
C LEU A 93 -2.03 17.95 1.43
N SER A 94 -2.97 18.86 1.13
CA SER A 94 -4.09 19.16 2.02
C SER A 94 -4.99 17.94 2.25
N LEU A 95 -5.28 17.19 1.20
CA LEU A 95 -6.11 16.00 1.29
C LEU A 95 -5.41 14.88 2.07
N LEU A 96 -4.09 14.75 1.93
CA LEU A 96 -3.30 13.80 2.72
C LEU A 96 -3.29 14.17 4.20
N GLN A 97 -3.19 15.45 4.53
CA GLN A 97 -3.27 15.95 5.90
C GLN A 97 -4.68 15.73 6.51
N GLU A 98 -5.74 15.97 5.74
CA GLU A 98 -7.12 15.68 6.15
C GLU A 98 -7.33 14.20 6.46
N TRP A 99 -6.84 13.31 5.58
CA TRP A 99 -6.91 11.87 5.84
C TRP A 99 -6.12 11.46 7.07
N ALA A 100 -4.92 12.00 7.27
CA ALA A 100 -4.12 11.72 8.45
C ALA A 100 -4.87 12.07 9.74
N ALA A 101 -5.49 13.25 9.78
CA ALA A 101 -6.32 13.68 10.91
C ALA A 101 -7.54 12.77 11.12
N CYS A 102 -8.26 12.40 10.06
CA CYS A 102 -9.44 11.53 10.16
C CYS A 102 -9.13 10.13 10.71
N PHE A 103 -7.93 9.62 10.43
CA PHE A 103 -7.52 8.25 10.78
C PHE A 103 -6.48 8.20 11.92
N ASN A 104 -6.26 9.32 12.62
CA ASN A 104 -5.28 9.44 13.71
C ASN A 104 -3.86 8.99 13.32
N VAL A 105 -3.43 9.32 12.11
CA VAL A 105 -2.07 9.10 11.61
C VAL A 105 -1.27 10.39 11.82
N GLU A 106 -0.04 10.26 12.31
CA GLU A 106 0.85 11.41 12.49
C GLU A 106 1.21 12.02 11.13
N PHE A 107 1.08 13.34 11.03
CA PHE A 107 1.45 14.09 9.83
C PHE A 107 2.60 15.05 10.18
N PRO A 108 3.73 15.02 9.45
CA PRO A 108 4.89 15.85 9.75
C PRO A 108 4.50 17.34 9.77
N SER A 109 4.90 18.04 10.83
CA SER A 109 4.85 19.50 10.84
C SER A 109 5.94 20.08 9.94
N PRO A 110 5.68 21.20 9.24
CA PRO A 110 6.68 21.89 8.43
C PRO A 110 7.88 22.40 9.25
#